data_AF-K1SEE0-F1
#
_entry.id   AF-K1SEE0-F1
#
_cell.length_a   1.000
_cell.length_b   1.000
_cell.length_c   1.000
_cell.angle_alpha   90.00
_cell.angle_beta   90.00
_cell.angle_gamma   90.00
#
_symmetry.space_group_name_H-M   'P 1'
#
loop_
_entity.id
_entity.type
_entity.pdbx_description
1 polymer ?
#
loop_
_entity_poly.entity_id
_entity_poly.type
_entity_poly.pdbx_seq_one_letter_code
_entity_poly.pdbx_strand_id
1 'polypeptide(L)'
;MREMADAGCEFCFMECSSHAIVQERTRGLSFAGGIFSNITHDHLDYHKTFAEYIRAKKRFFDMLPAGSFALTNLDDRNGRVMVQNTAAAVHTYSLRGMADFRCRIVETHLDGMLLRIDGQEVWVGLLGRFNAYNLLAVYGTAVLLGARPQ
;
A
#
# COMPACT_ATOMS: atom_id res chain seq x y z
N MET A 1 7.13 -19.03 5.06
CA MET A 1 8.31 -18.35 4.48
C MET A 1 9.45 -19.31 4.15
N ARG A 2 9.84 -20.24 5.03
CA ARG A 2 10.86 -21.24 4.69
C ARG A 2 10.52 -22.04 3.43
N GLU A 3 9.30 -22.56 3.32
CA GLU A 3 8.82 -23.25 2.12
C GLU A 3 8.87 -22.39 0.84
N MET A 4 8.55 -21.09 0.94
CA MET A 4 8.65 -20.17 -0.20
C MET A 4 10.10 -19.95 -0.63
N ALA A 5 11.02 -19.82 0.33
CA ALA A 5 12.44 -19.70 0.07
C ALA A 5 12.99 -20.99 -0.56
N ASP A 6 12.59 -22.16 -0.02
CA ASP A 6 12.95 -23.47 -0.56
C ASP A 6 12.38 -23.68 -1.98
N ALA A 7 11.25 -23.05 -2.31
CA ALA A 7 10.66 -23.03 -3.65
C ALA A 7 11.23 -21.95 -4.60
N GLY A 8 12.20 -21.15 -4.15
CA GLY A 8 12.84 -20.11 -4.97
C GLY A 8 11.98 -18.86 -5.21
N CYS A 9 10.97 -18.59 -4.37
CA CYS A 9 10.20 -17.35 -4.47
C CYS A 9 11.07 -16.13 -4.17
N GLU A 10 11.14 -15.19 -5.12
CA GLU A 10 11.89 -13.94 -4.97
C GLU A 10 11.15 -12.89 -4.13
N PHE A 11 9.81 -12.89 -4.19
CA PHE A 11 8.97 -11.92 -3.48
C PHE A 11 7.91 -12.61 -2.61
N CYS A 12 7.62 -12.01 -1.47
CA CYS A 12 6.51 -12.37 -0.60
C CYS A 12 5.72 -11.09 -0.27
N PHE A 13 4.46 -11.07 -0.67
CA PHE A 13 3.52 -10.01 -0.31
C PHE A 13 2.61 -10.53 0.80
N MET A 14 2.42 -9.74 1.85
CA MET A 14 1.60 -10.15 2.98
C MET A 14 0.79 -8.99 3.56
N GLU A 15 -0.41 -9.31 4.02
CA GLU A 15 -1.23 -8.35 4.77
C GLU A 15 -0.74 -8.27 6.23
N CYS A 16 -0.48 -7.04 6.69
CA CYS A 16 -0.10 -6.76 8.07
C CYS A 16 -1.29 -6.12 8.80
N SER A 17 -2.13 -6.95 9.44
CA SER A 17 -3.27 -6.45 10.23
C SER A 17 -2.79 -5.67 11.45
N SER A 18 -3.59 -4.72 11.93
CA SER A 18 -3.25 -3.93 13.14
C SER A 18 -3.07 -4.81 14.38
N HIS A 19 -3.86 -5.89 14.47
CA HIS A 19 -3.70 -6.92 15.51
C HIS A 19 -2.34 -7.63 15.40
N ALA A 20 -1.93 -8.03 14.19
CA ALA A 20 -0.65 -8.69 13.97
C ALA A 20 0.53 -7.79 14.33
N ILE A 21 0.44 -6.49 14.02
CA ILE A 21 1.47 -5.50 14.37
C ILE A 21 1.56 -5.31 15.89
N VAL A 22 0.42 -5.13 16.57
CA VAL A 22 0.39 -4.94 18.04
C VAL A 22 0.87 -6.18 18.77
N GLN A 23 0.56 -7.37 18.27
CA GLN A 23 0.98 -8.65 18.86
C GLN A 23 2.37 -9.10 18.39
N GLU A 24 3.11 -8.23 17.67
CA GLU A 24 4.47 -8.50 17.19
C GLU A 24 4.60 -9.78 16.34
N ARG A 25 3.53 -10.19 15.65
CA ARG A 25 3.53 -11.43 14.84
C ARG A 25 4.46 -11.36 13.63
N THR A 26 4.78 -10.15 13.17
CA THR A 26 5.71 -9.87 12.08
C THR A 26 7.09 -9.47 12.57
N ARG A 27 7.37 -9.63 13.88
CA ARG A 27 8.68 -9.34 14.44
C ARG A 27 9.74 -10.28 13.87
N GLY A 28 10.92 -9.72 13.59
CA GLY A 28 12.04 -10.44 12.99
C GLY A 28 11.97 -10.53 11.46
N LEU A 29 10.91 -10.01 10.84
CA LEU A 29 10.84 -9.85 9.39
C LEU A 29 11.47 -8.53 8.96
N SER A 30 12.28 -8.58 7.91
CA SER A 30 12.78 -7.39 7.23
C SER A 30 11.97 -7.15 5.98
N PHE A 31 11.20 -6.06 5.95
CA PHE A 31 10.37 -5.70 4.81
C PHE A 31 11.16 -4.86 3.80
N ALA A 32 11.07 -5.22 2.52
CA ALA A 32 11.60 -4.40 1.42
C ALA A 32 10.78 -3.11 1.22
N GLY A 33 9.52 -3.10 1.64
CA GLY A 33 8.70 -1.91 1.72
C GLY A 33 7.33 -2.15 2.34
N GLY A 34 6.60 -1.06 2.55
CA GLY A 34 5.27 -1.05 3.13
C GLY A 34 4.30 -0.21 2.30
N ILE A 35 3.03 -0.63 2.24
CA ILE A 35 1.99 0.04 1.45
C ILE A 35 0.86 0.45 2.38
N PHE A 36 0.53 1.74 2.40
CA PHE A 36 -0.66 2.25 3.07
C PHE A 36 -1.79 2.49 2.05
N SER A 37 -2.86 1.71 2.17
CA SER A 37 -4.02 1.79 1.28
C SER A 37 -5.03 2.86 1.71
N ASN A 38 -5.65 2.68 2.86
CA ASN A 38 -6.58 3.60 3.50
C ASN A 38 -6.81 3.19 4.96
N ILE A 39 -7.46 4.05 5.75
CA ILE A 39 -7.94 3.70 7.08
C ILE A 39 -9.28 4.36 7.40
N THR A 40 -10.28 3.54 7.75
CA THR A 40 -11.62 3.96 8.15
C THR A 40 -11.95 3.45 9.56
N HIS A 41 -13.07 3.87 10.13
CA HIS A 41 -13.48 3.45 11.47
C HIS A 41 -13.80 1.94 11.48
N ASP A 42 -12.83 1.15 11.89
CA ASP A 42 -12.89 -0.31 11.98
C ASP A 42 -12.08 -0.77 13.22
N HIS A 43 -12.34 -1.97 13.72
CA HIS A 43 -11.62 -2.61 14.85
C HIS A 43 -11.55 -1.80 16.16
N LEU A 44 -12.56 -0.97 16.45
CA LEU A 44 -12.60 -0.14 17.67
C LEU A 44 -12.90 -0.94 18.94
N ASP A 45 -13.48 -2.13 18.80
CA ASP A 45 -13.62 -3.13 19.86
C ASP A 45 -12.26 -3.53 20.44
N TYR A 46 -11.23 -3.64 19.59
CA TYR A 46 -9.86 -3.95 20.01
C TYR A 46 -9.05 -2.70 20.39
N HIS A 47 -9.00 -1.71 19.49
CA HIS A 47 -8.13 -0.53 19.65
C HIS A 47 -8.70 0.53 20.59
N LYS A 48 -9.98 0.42 20.98
CA LYS A 48 -10.75 1.37 21.82
C LYS A 48 -10.97 2.75 21.20
N THR A 49 -9.98 3.30 20.50
CA THR A 49 -10.06 4.60 19.82
C THR A 49 -9.48 4.54 18.42
N PHE A 50 -9.97 5.39 17.52
CA PHE A 50 -9.44 5.50 16.17
C PHE A 50 -7.98 5.98 16.16
N ALA A 51 -7.59 6.80 17.14
CA ALA A 51 -6.22 7.27 17.30
C ALA A 51 -5.25 6.13 17.64
N GLU A 52 -5.65 5.18 18.50
CA GLU A 52 -4.86 3.97 18.76
C GLU A 52 -4.78 3.07 17.52
N TYR A 53 -5.87 2.96 16.76
CA TYR A 53 -5.85 2.18 15.52
C TYR A 53 -4.87 2.75 14.49
N ILE A 54 -4.83 4.07 14.32
CA ILE A 54 -3.83 4.76 13.50
C ILE A 54 -2.43 4.48 14.04
N ARG A 55 -2.20 4.66 15.34
CA ARG A 55 -0.88 4.40 15.96
C ARG A 55 -0.42 2.96 15.74
N ALA A 56 -1.32 1.99 15.86
CA ALA A 56 -1.04 0.58 15.64
C ALA A 56 -0.57 0.30 14.20
N LYS A 57 -1.25 0.84 13.19
CA LYS A 57 -0.80 0.70 11.79
C LYS A 57 0.47 1.50 11.51
N LYS A 58 0.62 2.70 12.07
CA LYS A 58 1.80 3.55 11.88
C LYS A 58 3.08 2.87 12.36
N ARG A 59 3.01 2.09 13.46
CA ARG A 59 4.16 1.29 13.94
C ARG A 59 4.79 0.42 12.86
N PHE A 60 4.01 -0.12 11.92
CA PHE A 60 4.57 -0.88 10.81
C PHE A 60 5.55 -0.04 9.97
N PHE A 61 5.18 1.20 9.65
CA PHE A 61 6.02 2.11 8.88
C PHE A 61 7.21 2.64 9.71
N ASP A 62 7.04 2.80 11.02
CA ASP A 62 8.12 3.21 11.92
C ASP A 62 9.22 2.16 12.05
N MET A 63 8.87 0.88 11.84
CA MET A 63 9.81 -0.25 11.89
C MET A 63 10.49 -0.54 10.54
N LEU A 64 10.10 0.14 9.46
CA LEU A 64 10.72 -0.06 8.15
C LEU A 64 12.19 0.41 8.16
N PRO A 65 13.14 -0.39 7.63
CA PRO A 65 14.55 -0.03 7.61
C PRO A 65 14.85 1.07 6.59
N ALA A 66 15.95 1.80 6.76
CA ALA A 66 16.32 2.95 5.91
C ALA A 66 16.54 2.63 4.42
N GLY A 67 16.75 1.35 4.07
CA GLY A 67 16.88 0.88 2.67
C GLY A 67 15.58 0.41 2.03
N SER A 68 14.45 0.51 2.74
CA SER A 68 13.13 0.10 2.24
C SER A 68 12.32 1.29 1.71
N PHE A 69 11.17 1.02 1.11
CA PHE A 69 10.21 2.07 0.69
C PHE A 69 8.91 2.06 1.51
N ALA A 70 8.27 3.22 1.61
CA ALA A 70 6.92 3.39 2.15
C ALA A 70 6.03 4.06 1.09
N LEU A 71 5.10 3.30 0.51
CA LEU A 71 4.16 3.79 -0.50
C LEU A 71 2.83 4.17 0.18
N THR A 72 2.40 5.43 0.08
CA THR A 72 1.18 5.92 0.75
C THR A 72 0.16 6.54 -0.20
N ASN A 73 -1.12 6.25 0.05
CA ASN A 73 -2.24 6.92 -0.60
C ASN A 73 -2.39 8.36 -0.09
N LEU A 74 -2.25 9.36 -0.96
CA LEU A 74 -2.47 10.77 -0.60
C LEU A 74 -3.94 11.18 -0.57
N ASP A 75 -4.83 10.35 -1.12
CA ASP A 75 -6.27 10.64 -1.11
C ASP A 75 -6.94 10.19 0.20
N ASP A 76 -6.21 9.48 1.06
CA ASP A 76 -6.59 9.22 2.45
C ASP A 76 -5.98 10.30 3.37
N ARG A 77 -6.81 10.84 4.27
CA ARG A 77 -6.44 11.93 5.19
C ARG A 77 -5.29 11.55 6.13
N ASN A 78 -5.14 10.25 6.41
CA ASN A 78 -4.13 9.72 7.30
C ASN A 78 -2.88 9.24 6.55
N GLY A 79 -2.82 9.34 5.22
CA GLY A 79 -1.67 8.84 4.43
C GLY A 79 -0.34 9.46 4.89
N ARG A 80 -0.30 10.79 5.01
CA ARG A 80 0.90 11.49 5.52
C ARG A 80 1.22 11.17 6.98
N VAL A 81 0.20 10.95 7.81
CA VAL A 81 0.38 10.56 9.21
C VAL A 81 1.03 9.18 9.30
N MET A 82 0.65 8.28 8.40
CA MET A 82 1.09 6.88 8.42
C MET A 82 2.59 6.73 8.17
N VAL A 83 3.17 7.60 7.33
CA VAL A 83 4.60 7.56 6.96
C VAL A 83 5.43 8.62 7.69
N GLN A 84 4.84 9.36 8.63
CA GLN A 84 5.56 10.41 9.34
C GLN A 84 6.72 9.82 10.18
N ASN A 85 7.92 10.35 10.02
CA ASN A 85 9.16 9.93 10.70
C ASN A 85 9.64 8.50 10.37
N THR A 86 9.13 7.86 9.31
CA THR A 86 9.71 6.60 8.84
C THR A 86 11.14 6.82 8.34
N ALA A 87 12.01 5.82 8.53
CA ALA A 87 13.34 5.81 7.93
C ALA A 87 13.31 5.41 6.44
N ALA A 88 12.22 4.81 5.98
CA ALA A 88 12.07 4.36 4.59
C ALA A 88 11.96 5.52 3.60
N ALA A 89 12.30 5.26 2.34
CA ALA A 89 12.04 6.20 1.25
C ALA A 89 10.52 6.33 1.03
N VAL A 90 9.98 7.54 1.23
CA VAL A 90 8.54 7.78 1.11
C VAL A 90 8.16 8.05 -0.35
N HIS A 91 7.19 7.28 -0.85
CA HIS A 91 6.58 7.44 -2.16
C HIS A 91 5.07 7.57 -2.02
N THR A 92 4.46 8.20 -3.01
CA THR A 92 3.06 8.61 -2.94
C THR A 92 2.29 8.13 -4.16
N TYR A 93 1.02 7.80 -3.94
CA TYR A 93 0.09 7.58 -5.04
C TYR A 93 -1.25 8.28 -4.82
N SER A 94 -1.91 8.64 -5.92
CA SER A 94 -3.18 9.37 -5.87
C SER A 94 -3.98 9.19 -7.16
N LEU A 95 -5.31 9.24 -7.03
CA LEU A 95 -6.26 9.35 -8.14
C LEU A 95 -6.78 10.77 -8.33
N ARG A 96 -6.48 11.70 -7.41
CA ARG A 96 -7.04 13.06 -7.38
C ARG A 96 -6.01 14.15 -7.62
N GLY A 97 -4.77 13.94 -7.20
CA GLY A 97 -3.75 14.98 -7.10
C GLY A 97 -2.40 14.57 -7.68
N MET A 98 -1.41 15.44 -7.45
CA MET A 98 -0.02 15.14 -7.76
C MET A 98 0.55 14.17 -6.73
N ALA A 99 1.20 13.12 -7.24
CA ALA A 99 1.86 12.06 -6.50
C ALA A 99 2.92 11.43 -7.42
N ASP A 100 3.80 10.60 -6.87
CA ASP A 100 4.83 9.89 -7.65
C ASP A 100 4.19 8.92 -8.65
N PHE A 101 3.12 8.25 -8.24
CA PHE A 101 2.29 7.38 -9.09
C PHE A 101 0.88 7.91 -9.19
N ARG A 102 0.35 8.03 -10.41
CA ARG A 102 -0.97 8.62 -10.65
C ARG A 102 -1.84 7.71 -11.50
N CYS A 103 -3.13 7.67 -11.17
CA CYS A 103 -4.14 7.00 -11.97
C CYS A 103 -5.34 7.92 -12.19
N ARG A 104 -5.93 7.89 -13.38
CA ARG A 104 -7.26 8.44 -13.63
C ARG A 104 -8.16 7.33 -14.16
N ILE A 105 -9.40 7.30 -13.68
CA ILE A 105 -10.44 6.46 -14.29
C ILE A 105 -10.94 7.25 -15.50
N VAL A 106 -10.67 6.74 -16.70
CA VAL A 106 -11.10 7.36 -17.96
C VAL A 106 -12.54 6.95 -18.24
N GLU A 107 -12.83 5.66 -18.13
CA GLU A 107 -14.16 5.09 -18.36
C GLU A 107 -14.47 3.99 -17.33
N THR A 108 -15.75 3.73 -17.12
CA THR A 108 -16.25 2.63 -16.29
C THR A 108 -17.41 1.98 -17.03
N HIS A 109 -17.29 0.67 -17.22
CA HIS A 109 -18.28 -0.18 -17.87
C HIS A 109 -18.69 -1.31 -16.91
N LEU A 110 -19.63 -2.16 -17.33
CA LEU A 110 -20.09 -3.29 -16.50
C LEU A 110 -19.06 -4.43 -16.42
N ASP A 111 -18.14 -4.48 -17.37
CA ASP A 111 -17.11 -5.50 -17.54
C ASP A 111 -15.71 -5.01 -17.15
N GLY A 112 -15.55 -3.72 -16.83
CA GLY A 112 -14.25 -3.19 -16.43
C GLY A 112 -14.16 -1.67 -16.34
N MET A 113 -12.93 -1.20 -16.24
CA MET A 113 -12.58 0.22 -16.26
C MET A 113 -11.41 0.45 -17.23
N LEU A 114 -11.47 1.56 -17.96
CA LEU A 114 -10.29 2.09 -18.63
C LEU A 114 -9.58 3.02 -17.64
N LEU A 115 -8.36 2.67 -17.26
CA LEU A 115 -7.51 3.45 -16.37
C LEU A 115 -6.40 4.11 -17.18
N ARG A 116 -5.99 5.33 -16.78
CA ARG A 116 -4.77 5.96 -17.25
C ARG A 116 -3.78 6.06 -16.11
N ILE A 117 -2.79 5.18 -16.09
CA ILE A 117 -1.73 5.09 -15.07
C ILE A 117 -0.45 5.72 -15.63
N ASP A 118 0.03 6.79 -14.98
CA ASP A 118 1.21 7.56 -15.40
C ASP A 118 1.30 7.89 -16.90
N GLY A 119 0.12 8.18 -17.47
CA GLY A 119 -0.04 8.58 -18.88
C GLY A 119 -0.34 7.42 -19.84
N GLN A 120 -0.19 6.17 -19.40
CA GLN A 120 -0.51 4.98 -20.20
C GLN A 120 -1.92 4.49 -19.91
N GLU A 121 -2.66 4.14 -20.95
CA GLU A 121 -4.00 3.59 -20.82
C GLU A 121 -3.97 2.07 -20.69
N VAL A 122 -4.74 1.55 -19.74
CA VAL A 122 -4.86 0.12 -19.47
C VAL A 122 -6.31 -0.22 -19.15
N TRP A 123 -6.85 -1.21 -19.86
CA TRP A 123 -8.14 -1.79 -19.54
C TRP A 123 -7.99 -2.83 -18.43
N VAL A 124 -8.84 -2.75 -17.41
CA VAL A 124 -8.88 -3.74 -16.33
C VAL A 124 -10.28 -4.30 -16.16
N GLY A 125 -10.38 -5.62 -16.01
CA GLY A 125 -11.64 -6.32 -15.71
C GLY A 125 -12.11 -6.19 -14.26
N LEU A 126 -11.72 -5.09 -13.59
CA LEU A 126 -12.06 -4.81 -12.20
C LEU A 126 -12.97 -3.59 -12.15
N LEU A 127 -14.00 -3.66 -11.31
CA LEU A 127 -14.96 -2.59 -11.12
C LEU A 127 -14.69 -1.80 -9.85
N GLY A 128 -15.07 -0.52 -9.89
CA GLY A 128 -15.11 0.33 -8.71
C GLY A 128 -13.81 1.08 -8.43
N ARG A 129 -13.96 2.32 -7.97
CA ARG A 129 -12.85 3.24 -7.70
C ARG A 129 -11.83 2.71 -6.69
N PHE A 130 -12.25 1.90 -5.72
CA PHE A 130 -11.33 1.29 -4.75
C PHE A 130 -10.34 0.33 -5.43
N ASN A 131 -10.77 -0.39 -6.48
CA ASN A 131 -9.88 -1.25 -7.25
C ASN A 131 -8.87 -0.45 -8.07
N ALA A 132 -9.25 0.74 -8.57
CA ALA A 132 -8.29 1.63 -9.22
C ALA A 132 -7.19 2.12 -8.22
N TYR A 133 -7.53 2.37 -6.95
CA TYR A 133 -6.51 2.63 -5.92
C TYR A 133 -5.62 1.41 -5.65
N ASN A 134 -6.22 0.23 -5.51
CA ASN A 134 -5.47 -1.00 -5.25
C ASN A 134 -4.50 -1.32 -6.39
N LEU A 135 -4.96 -1.19 -7.65
CA LEU A 135 -4.13 -1.39 -8.83
C LEU A 135 -2.99 -0.37 -8.89
N LEU A 136 -3.26 0.90 -8.60
CA LEU A 136 -2.20 1.91 -8.57
C LEU A 136 -1.17 1.62 -7.47
N ALA A 137 -1.61 1.14 -6.31
CA ALA A 137 -0.70 0.73 -5.23
C ALA A 137 0.16 -0.47 -5.64
N VAL A 138 -0.41 -1.46 -6.32
CA VAL A 138 0.32 -2.62 -6.87
C VAL A 138 1.30 -2.18 -7.94
N TYR A 139 0.88 -1.32 -8.87
CA TYR A 139 1.73 -0.76 -9.91
C TYR A 139 2.93 -0.01 -9.32
N GLY A 140 2.69 0.92 -8.39
CA GLY A 140 3.75 1.66 -7.73
C GLY A 140 4.71 0.74 -6.98
N THR A 141 4.18 -0.28 -6.29
CA THR A 141 5.00 -1.29 -5.61
C THR A 141 5.88 -2.07 -6.57
N ALA A 142 5.34 -2.52 -7.71
CA ALA A 142 6.10 -3.25 -8.71
C ALA A 142 7.26 -2.40 -9.26
N VAL A 143 7.01 -1.12 -9.56
CA VAL A 143 8.04 -0.18 -10.03
C VAL A 143 9.11 0.05 -8.96
N LEU A 144 8.72 0.24 -7.70
CA LEU A 144 9.66 0.42 -6.57
C LEU A 144 10.51 -0.84 -6.29
N LEU A 145 10.00 -2.02 -6.66
CA LEU A 145 10.75 -3.28 -6.62
C LEU A 145 11.59 -3.53 -7.89
N GLY A 146 11.63 -2.58 -8.82
CA GLY A 146 12.47 -2.63 -10.03
C GLY A 146 11.80 -3.20 -11.27
N ALA A 147 10.49 -3.46 -11.25
CA ALA A 147 9.75 -3.83 -12.47
C ALA A 147 9.67 -2.62 -13.42
N ARG A 148 9.77 -2.89 -14.72
CA ARG A 148 9.60 -1.87 -15.76
C ARG A 148 8.17 -1.94 -16.31
N PRO A 149 7.42 -0.83 -16.33
CA PRO A 149 6.14 -0.77 -17.03
C PRO A 149 6.31 -1.16 -18.50
N GLN A 150 5.39 -1.97 -19.01
CA GLN A 150 5.32 -2.34 -20.43
C GLN A 150 4.26 -1.51 -21.14
#